data_AF-A0A7S3THZ0-F1
#
_entry.id   AF-A0A7S3THZ0-F1
#
_cell.length_a   1.000
_cell.length_b   1.000
_cell.length_c   1.000
_cell.angle_alpha   90.00
_cell.angle_beta   90.00
_cell.angle_gamma   90.00
#
_symmetry.space_group_name_H-M   'P 1'
#
loop_
_entity.id
_entity.type
_entity.pdbx_description
1 polymer ?
#
loop_
_entity_poly.entity_id
_entity_poly.type
_entity_poly.pdbx_seq_one_letter_code
_entity_poly.pdbx_strand_id
1 'polypeptide(L)'
;PNVQVYTCLVQACILNRKLDKALALHDTMLADAGCHTDEKFYAVLVRGCMQLHQPWKALEVVRAAYQLPGHSLASPARKDAPVVGVEARTLDEVMGRLQAGGHE
;
A
#
# COMPACT_ATOMS: atom_id res chain seq x y z
N PRO A 1 -0.96 11.30 -15.01
CA PRO A 1 -1.33 11.89 -13.70
C PRO A 1 -0.15 11.77 -12.72
N ASN A 2 0.01 12.66 -11.74
CA ASN A 2 1.14 12.58 -10.81
C ASN A 2 0.79 11.77 -9.54
N VAL A 3 1.80 11.38 -8.78
CA VAL A 3 1.64 10.60 -7.54
C VAL A 3 0.68 11.23 -6.55
N GLN A 4 0.65 12.56 -6.43
CA GLN A 4 -0.23 13.25 -5.48
C GLN A 4 -1.71 13.08 -5.82
N VAL A 5 -2.06 13.05 -7.11
CA VAL A 5 -3.44 12.79 -7.55
C VAL A 5 -3.85 11.38 -7.14
N TYR A 6 -3.00 10.37 -7.36
CA TYR A 6 -3.28 9.00 -6.95
C TYR A 6 -3.38 8.86 -5.43
N THR A 7 -2.48 9.47 -4.67
CA THR A 7 -2.55 9.49 -3.20
C THR A 7 -3.86 10.09 -2.70
N CYS A 8 -4.31 11.19 -3.29
CA CYS A 8 -5.58 11.82 -2.94
C CYS A 8 -6.79 10.91 -3.27
N LEU A 9 -6.78 10.27 -4.44
CA LEU A 9 -7.84 9.33 -4.84
C LEU A 9 -7.89 8.09 -3.93
N VAL A 10 -6.73 7.54 -3.56
CA VAL A 10 -6.61 6.44 -2.61
C VAL A 10 -7.16 6.84 -1.25
N GLN A 11 -6.78 8.02 -0.74
CA GLN A 11 -7.27 8.53 0.54
C GLN A 11 -8.79 8.72 0.51
N ALA A 12 -9.33 9.28 -0.57
CA ALA A 12 -10.78 9.39 -0.76
C ALA A 12 -11.47 8.01 -0.76
N CYS A 13 -10.88 7.00 -1.42
CA CYS A 13 -11.41 5.64 -1.41
C CYS A 13 -11.41 5.03 0.00
N ILE A 14 -10.34 5.23 0.78
CA ILE A 14 -10.23 4.77 2.17
C ILE A 14 -11.30 5.43 3.05
N LEU A 15 -11.47 6.75 2.95
CA LEU A 15 -12.50 7.48 3.69
C LEU A 15 -13.93 7.02 3.34
N ASN A 16 -14.14 6.59 2.10
CA ASN A 16 -15.40 5.99 1.64
C ASN A 16 -15.50 4.49 1.93
N ARG A 17 -14.57 3.90 2.69
CA ARG A 17 -14.47 2.47 3.02
C ARG A 17 -14.40 1.54 1.79
N LYS A 18 -13.93 2.06 0.65
CA LYS A 18 -13.79 1.32 -0.62
C LYS A 18 -12.35 0.85 -0.79
N LEU A 19 -11.90 -0.05 0.08
CA LEU A 19 -10.51 -0.51 0.08
C LEU A 19 -10.10 -1.19 -1.23
N ASP A 20 -10.97 -2.04 -1.81
CA ASP A 20 -10.65 -2.73 -3.06
C ASP A 20 -10.42 -1.75 -4.22
N LYS A 21 -11.13 -0.62 -4.24
CA LYS A 21 -10.85 0.46 -5.21
C LYS A 21 -9.55 1.18 -4.94
N ALA A 22 -9.19 1.37 -3.67
CA ALA A 22 -7.90 1.95 -3.29
C ALA A 22 -6.73 1.06 -3.75
N LEU A 23 -6.86 -0.26 -3.62
CA LEU A 23 -5.87 -1.22 -4.09
C LEU A 23 -5.80 -1.26 -5.63
N ALA A 24 -6.94 -1.26 -6.33
CA ALA A 24 -6.95 -1.20 -7.79
C ALA A 24 -6.31 0.08 -8.37
N LEU A 25 -6.34 1.19 -7.61
CA LEU A 25 -5.63 2.42 -7.97
C LEU A 25 -4.10 2.25 -7.91
N HIS A 26 -3.57 1.40 -7.03
CA HIS A 26 -2.15 1.04 -7.04
C HIS A 26 -1.77 0.32 -8.33
N ASP A 27 -2.56 -0.69 -8.74
CA ASP A 27 -2.33 -1.41 -10.00
C ASP A 27 -2.37 -0.47 -11.22
N THR A 28 -3.34 0.44 -11.22
CA THR A 28 -3.50 1.47 -12.28
C THR A 28 -2.30 2.42 -12.31
N MET A 29 -1.81 2.84 -11.14
CA MET A 29 -0.66 3.73 -11.03
C MET A 29 0.63 3.06 -11.50
N LEU A 30 0.79 1.76 -11.23
CA LEU A 30 1.96 0.98 -11.63
C LEU A 30 2.00 0.70 -13.13
N ALA A 31 0.83 0.63 -13.77
CA ALA A 31 0.70 0.51 -15.23
C ALA A 31 0.94 1.85 -15.96
N ASP A 32 0.80 2.99 -15.28
CA ASP A 32 1.04 4.31 -15.86
C ASP A 32 2.55 4.61 -15.89
N ALA A 33 3.15 4.52 -17.08
CA ALA A 33 4.60 4.69 -17.26
C ALA A 33 5.15 6.06 -16.83
N GLY A 34 4.29 7.06 -16.61
CA GLY A 34 4.67 8.39 -16.14
C GLY A 34 4.60 8.58 -14.62
N CYS A 35 4.09 7.60 -13.89
CA CYS A 35 3.79 7.71 -12.47
C CYS A 35 4.64 6.74 -11.64
N HIS A 36 5.28 7.25 -10.59
CA HIS A 36 6.12 6.44 -9.70
C HIS A 36 5.54 6.47 -8.30
N THR A 37 5.36 5.29 -7.71
CA THR A 37 4.95 5.14 -6.32
C THR A 37 6.06 5.62 -5.39
N ASP A 38 5.71 6.34 -4.34
CA ASP A 38 6.62 6.77 -3.29
C ASP A 38 6.28 6.13 -1.94
N GLU A 39 7.16 6.33 -0.95
CA GLU A 39 6.99 5.80 0.41
C GLU A 39 5.67 6.26 1.05
N LYS A 40 5.23 7.48 0.74
CA LYS A 40 4.02 8.09 1.31
C LYS A 40 2.77 7.46 0.74
N PHE A 41 2.75 7.17 -0.55
CA PHE A 41 1.65 6.46 -1.20
C PHE A 41 1.39 5.12 -0.53
N TYR A 42 2.44 4.32 -0.31
CA TYR A 42 2.32 3.05 0.41
C TYR A 42 1.93 3.24 1.87
N ALA A 43 2.47 4.25 2.57
CA ALA A 43 2.08 4.55 3.95
C ALA A 43 0.57 4.84 4.06
N VAL A 44 0.00 5.60 3.12
CA VAL A 44 -1.44 5.89 3.08
C VAL A 44 -2.26 4.62 2.85
N LEU A 45 -1.85 3.74 1.93
CA LEU A 45 -2.54 2.46 1.69
C LEU A 45 -2.52 1.56 2.92
N VAL A 46 -1.35 1.41 3.54
CA VAL A 46 -1.16 0.57 4.74
C VAL A 46 -2.02 1.08 5.89
N ARG A 47 -1.97 2.38 6.19
CA ARG A 47 -2.82 2.99 7.22
C ARG A 47 -4.31 2.83 6.90
N GLY A 48 -4.70 2.97 5.63
CA GLY A 48 -6.07 2.71 5.20
C GLY A 48 -6.53 1.27 5.46
N CYS A 49 -5.67 0.29 5.20
CA CYS A 49 -5.93 -1.11 5.52
C CYS A 49 -6.11 -1.31 7.04
N MET A 50 -5.27 -0.66 7.87
CA MET A 50 -5.40 -0.70 9.33
C MET A 50 -6.71 -0.08 9.82
N GLN A 51 -7.09 1.10 9.31
CA GLN A 51 -8.33 1.79 9.66
C GLN A 51 -9.58 0.97 9.31
N LEU A 52 -9.52 0.21 8.22
CA LEU A 52 -10.61 -0.66 7.76
C LEU A 52 -10.54 -2.07 8.34
N HIS A 53 -9.66 -2.33 9.33
CA HIS A 53 -9.51 -3.61 10.02
C HIS A 53 -9.16 -4.76 9.06
N GLN A 54 -8.27 -4.50 8.11
CA GLN A 54 -7.79 -5.47 7.11
C GLN A 54 -6.27 -5.67 7.23
N PRO A 55 -5.78 -6.32 8.30
CA PRO A 55 -4.34 -6.45 8.54
C PRO A 55 -3.59 -7.29 7.51
N TRP A 56 -4.25 -8.31 6.95
CA TRP A 56 -3.67 -9.12 5.89
C TRP A 56 -3.42 -8.32 4.61
N LYS A 57 -4.37 -7.46 4.23
CA LYS A 57 -4.21 -6.55 3.08
C LYS A 57 -3.08 -5.53 3.32
N ALA A 58 -2.93 -5.03 4.55
CA ALA A 58 -1.79 -4.17 4.90
C ALA A 58 -0.46 -4.87 4.68
N LEU A 59 -0.35 -6.14 5.06
CA LEU A 59 0.87 -6.93 4.85
C LEU A 59 1.16 -7.14 3.36
N GLU A 60 0.15 -7.39 2.54
CA GLU A 60 0.31 -7.48 1.08
C GLU A 60 0.85 -6.16 0.50
N VAL A 61 0.31 -5.02 0.94
CA VAL A 61 0.79 -3.69 0.53
C VAL A 61 2.25 -3.46 0.94
N VAL A 62 2.63 -3.85 2.17
CA VAL A 62 4.03 -3.79 2.62
C VAL A 62 4.91 -4.67 1.74
N ARG A 63 4.52 -5.91 1.47
CA ARG A 63 5.29 -6.81 0.60
C ARG A 63 5.46 -6.21 -0.80
N ALA A 64 4.41 -5.62 -1.37
CA ALA A 64 4.47 -4.96 -2.67
C ALA A 64 5.44 -3.77 -2.67
N ALA A 65 5.43 -2.94 -1.62
CA ALA A 65 6.35 -1.81 -1.48
C ALA A 65 7.83 -2.23 -1.44
N TYR A 66 8.10 -3.41 -0.88
CA TYR A 66 9.43 -4.03 -0.82
C TYR A 66 9.74 -5.01 -1.95
N GLN A 67 8.82 -5.17 -2.93
CA GLN A 67 8.93 -6.14 -4.03
C GLN A 67 9.17 -7.59 -3.55
N LEU A 68 8.61 -7.95 -2.40
CA LEU A 68 8.72 -9.29 -1.80
C LEU A 68 7.62 -10.21 -2.34
N PRO A 69 7.87 -11.52 -2.50
CA PRO A 69 6.84 -12.46 -2.91
C PRO A 69 5.73 -12.64 -1.86
N GLY A 70 4.59 -13.17 -2.30
CA GLY A 70 3.44 -13.50 -1.44
C GLY A 70 2.43 -12.36 -1.24
N HIS A 71 2.20 -11.55 -2.27
CA HIS A 71 1.11 -10.57 -2.33
C HIS A 71 0.35 -10.69 -3.66
N SER A 72 -0.88 -10.19 -3.68
CA SER A 72 -1.77 -10.23 -4.86
C SER A 72 -1.75 -8.94 -5.69
N LEU A 73 -1.04 -7.90 -5.22
CA LEU A 73 -0.91 -6.60 -5.88
C LEU A 73 0.00 -6.66 -7.11
N ALA A 74 -0.19 -5.74 -8.06
CA ALA A 74 0.70 -5.61 -9.22
C ALA A 74 2.15 -5.36 -8.80
N SER A 75 3.08 -5.90 -9.59
CA SER A 75 4.52 -5.69 -9.42
C SER A 75 5.04 -4.73 -10.50
N PRO A 76 6.10 -3.95 -10.21
CA PRO A 76 6.64 -3.01 -11.18
C PRO A 76 7.05 -3.73 -12.46
N ALA A 77 6.71 -3.17 -13.62
CA ALA A 77 7.01 -3.76 -14.92
C ALA A 77 8.52 -3.91 -15.18
N ARG A 78 9.36 -3.12 -14.49
CA ARG A 78 10.82 -3.20 -14.55
C ARG A 78 11.33 -3.98 -13.35
N LYS A 79 12.08 -5.06 -13.62
CA LYS A 79 12.72 -5.89 -12.57
C LYS A 79 13.76 -5.12 -11.74
N ASP A 80 14.34 -4.07 -12.30
CA ASP A 80 15.35 -3.23 -11.64
C ASP A 80 14.76 -1.95 -11.05
N ALA A 81 13.42 -1.88 -10.88
CA ALA A 81 12.80 -0.74 -10.23
C ALA A 81 13.33 -0.62 -8.80
N PRO A 82 13.71 0.58 -8.34
CA PRO A 82 14.18 0.77 -6.97
C PRO A 82 13.09 0.38 -5.97
N VAL A 83 13.50 -0.27 -4.88
CA VAL A 83 12.61 -0.55 -3.76
C VAL A 83 12.21 0.78 -3.13
N VAL A 84 10.89 1.01 -3.06
CA VAL A 84 10.32 2.24 -2.50
C VAL A 84 10.23 2.13 -0.97
N GLY A 85 9.83 0.95 -0.49
CA GLY A 85 9.62 0.69 0.92
C GLY A 85 8.40 1.45 1.48
N VAL A 86 8.32 1.48 2.81
CA VAL A 86 7.22 2.11 3.55
C VAL A 86 7.83 2.95 4.68
N GLU A 87 7.22 4.09 4.98
CA GLU A 87 7.58 4.93 6.12
C GLU A 87 7.70 4.10 7.41
N ALA A 88 8.82 4.21 8.13
CA ALA A 88 9.15 3.38 9.30
C ALA A 88 8.07 3.41 10.40
N ARG A 89 7.47 4.58 10.66
CA ARG A 89 6.38 4.72 11.65
C ARG A 89 5.15 3.89 11.28
N THR A 90 4.85 3.80 10.00
CA THR A 90 3.70 3.03 9.52
C THR A 90 3.98 1.52 9.64
N LEU A 91 5.23 1.09 9.46
CA LEU A 91 5.62 -0.31 9.68
C LEU A 91 5.53 -0.72 11.16
N ASP A 92 5.97 0.15 12.07
CA ASP A 92 5.87 -0.08 13.51
C ASP A 92 4.40 -0.27 13.95
N GLU A 93 3.49 0.57 13.43
CA GLU A 93 2.05 0.46 13.68
C GLU A 93 1.49 -0.89 13.20
N VAL A 94 1.84 -1.32 11.99
CA VAL A 94 1.40 -2.64 11.47
C VAL A 94 1.93 -3.77 12.34
N MET A 95 3.21 -3.72 12.72
CA MET A 95 3.82 -4.75 13.56
C MET A 95 3.12 -4.84 14.92
N GLY A 96 2.87 -3.70 15.57
CA GLY A 96 2.16 -3.64 16.84
C GLY A 96 0.76 -4.25 16.77
N ARG A 97 0.01 -3.97 15.69
CA ARG A 97 -1.34 -4.54 15.51
C ARG A 97 -1.33 -6.04 15.19
N LEU A 98 -0.34 -6.51 14.42
CA LEU A 98 -0.20 -7.94 14.13
C LEU A 98 0.21 -8.73 15.38
N GLN A 99 1.11 -8.20 16.20
CA GLN A 99 1.50 -8.82 17.47
C GLN A 99 0.34 -8.90 18.46
N ALA A 100 -0.49 -7.86 18.54
CA ALA A 100 -1.68 -7.86 19.39
C ALA A 100 -2.68 -8.95 18.97
N GLY A 101 -2.95 -9.10 17.67
CA GLY A 101 -3.89 -10.12 17.16
C GLY A 101 -3.37 -11.56 17.19
N GLY A 102 -2.07 -11.77 17.48
CA GLY A 102 -1.50 -13.11 17.69
C GLY A 102 -1.55 -13.60 19.14
N HIS A 103 -2.00 -12.76 20.07
CA HIS A 103 -2.13 -13.06 21.51
C HIS A 103 -3.58 -13.35 21.94
N GLU A 104 -4.51 -13.41 20.98
CA GLU A 104 -5.93 -13.78 21.16
C GLU A 104 -6.19 -15.18 20.58
#